data_AF-A0A8C2WRE5-F1
#
_entry.id   AF-A0A8C2WRE5-F1
#
_cell.length_a   1.000
_cell.length_b   1.000
_cell.length_c   1.000
_cell.angle_alpha   90.00
_cell.angle_beta   90.00
_cell.angle_gamma   90.00
#
_symmetry.space_group_name_H-M   'P 1'
#
loop_
_entity.id
_entity.type
_entity.pdbx_description
1 polymer ?
#
loop_
_entity_poly.entity_id
_entity_poly.type
_entity_poly.pdbx_seq_one_letter_code
_entity_poly.pdbx_strand_id
1 'polypeptide(L)'
;MTHADPAEPHLLLIEDIVTLIQDETEGVPIRTVKSFMTKIPSVVTGTDIVQWLMKNLSMEDPAEAIHIGSLIAAQGYFFPISDHVLSLKDDGTFFRFQAPYFWPSNCWEPENTDYAIYLCKRTMQNKTRLELADYEAENLARLQRAFARKWEFIYMQAEAQVKIDRKKDKTDRKILDSQERAFWDVYRPVPGCVNTTEMDIRKCRRMKNPHRVKKSVYGLTEEGTPSQSPIRTPSHHCRKGTKEELQKEILFLNTQVDRHRMKMSKVAESLISYTEQYVDYDPFVTALEPSNPWTSDDPSLWDLEASKEPGQQRVKKWGFSLEEALKDPAGQELFLKFLESEFSSENLRFWLAVQGLKRMPQQEVAQRAQDIWAEFLAEGAPSSINLDSHSYERTSLNLKDPGRYSYEDAQDHIYKLMKSDSYTRFLRSNVYQDLLVVKKKPENEQGRRTSLEKFTRKQKCNCILRHLASLMQHMNRWGRTSTFNRKRSKQSTL
;
A
#
# COMPACT_ATOMS: atom_id res chain seq x y z
N MET A 1 -0.09 -17.58 20.02
CA MET A 1 -0.43 -17.26 18.63
C MET A 1 -1.66 -18.08 18.25
N THR A 2 -2.84 -17.50 18.49
CA THR A 2 -4.16 -17.99 18.10
C THR A 2 -4.34 -17.74 16.59
N HIS A 3 -4.79 -18.74 15.84
CA HIS A 3 -4.98 -18.60 14.40
C HIS A 3 -6.30 -17.90 14.12
N ALA A 4 -6.25 -16.58 13.92
CA ALA A 4 -7.24 -15.91 13.09
C ALA A 4 -7.05 -16.33 11.62
N ASP A 5 -8.12 -16.21 10.84
CA ASP A 5 -8.08 -16.38 9.39
C ASP A 5 -6.98 -15.48 8.79
N PRO A 6 -6.01 -16.00 8.02
CA PRO A 6 -4.94 -15.20 7.40
C PRO A 6 -5.42 -14.08 6.47
N ALA A 7 -6.73 -13.96 6.25
CA ALA A 7 -7.35 -12.95 5.41
C ALA A 7 -7.45 -11.54 6.02
N GLU A 8 -7.44 -11.37 7.35
CA GLU A 8 -7.71 -10.07 7.99
C GLU A 8 -6.74 -9.74 9.15
N PRO A 9 -5.42 -9.64 8.88
CA PRO A 9 -4.42 -9.41 9.92
C PRO A 9 -4.60 -8.07 10.68
N HIS A 10 -5.30 -7.12 10.08
CA HIS A 10 -5.60 -5.83 10.69
C HIS A 10 -6.57 -5.93 11.87
N LEU A 11 -7.50 -6.89 11.88
CA LEU A 11 -8.44 -7.07 13.00
C LEU A 11 -7.72 -7.47 14.28
N LEU A 12 -6.73 -8.37 14.17
CA LEU A 12 -5.91 -8.76 15.32
C LEU A 12 -5.10 -7.58 15.87
N LEU A 13 -4.54 -6.75 14.99
CA LEU A 13 -3.83 -5.54 15.42
C LEU A 13 -4.75 -4.58 16.17
N ILE A 14 -5.99 -4.41 15.69
CA ILE A 14 -6.98 -3.58 16.38
C ILE A 14 -7.34 -4.18 17.75
N GLU A 15 -7.49 -5.50 17.84
CA GLU A 15 -7.78 -6.19 19.11
C GLU A 15 -6.66 -6.04 20.13
N ASP A 16 -5.41 -6.10 19.69
CA ASP A 16 -4.25 -5.84 20.55
C ASP A 16 -4.30 -4.39 21.08
N ILE A 17 -4.59 -3.41 20.22
CA ILE A 17 -4.75 -2.00 20.63
C ILE A 17 -5.91 -1.85 21.62
N VAL A 18 -7.06 -2.45 21.34
CA VAL A 18 -8.26 -2.38 22.18
C VAL A 18 -8.04 -3.03 23.55
N THR A 19 -7.24 -4.09 23.60
CA THR A 19 -6.82 -4.74 24.84
C THR A 19 -5.91 -3.81 25.67
N LEU A 20 -4.96 -3.13 25.02
CA LEU A 20 -4.08 -2.16 25.69
C LEU A 20 -4.85 -0.93 26.20
N ILE A 21 -5.83 -0.43 25.44
CA ILE A 21 -6.69 0.68 25.86
C ILE A 21 -7.49 0.31 27.11
N GLN A 22 -7.87 -0.96 27.26
CA GLN A 22 -8.66 -1.46 28.39
C GLN A 22 -7.80 -1.90 29.59
N ASP A 23 -6.47 -1.76 29.52
CA ASP A 23 -5.59 -2.16 30.62
C ASP A 23 -5.93 -1.39 31.91
N GLU A 24 -5.91 -2.10 33.05
CA GLU A 24 -6.31 -1.51 34.35
C GLU A 24 -5.33 -0.43 34.85
N THR A 25 -4.08 -0.48 34.38
CA THR A 25 -2.99 0.38 34.86
C THR A 25 -2.59 1.44 33.84
N GLU A 26 -2.43 1.04 32.58
CA GLU A 26 -1.93 1.89 31.50
C GLU A 26 -3.03 2.29 30.50
N GLY A 27 -4.27 1.81 30.68
CA GLY A 27 -5.42 2.05 29.82
C GLY A 27 -6.16 3.37 30.11
N VAL A 28 -7.32 3.53 29.47
CA VAL A 28 -8.23 4.66 29.71
C VAL A 28 -9.08 4.43 30.96
N PRO A 29 -9.40 5.49 31.73
CA PRO A 29 -10.16 5.33 32.96
C PRO A 29 -11.64 4.99 32.68
N ILE A 30 -12.03 3.73 32.86
CA ILE A 30 -13.42 3.29 32.76
C ILE A 30 -14.18 3.70 34.03
N ARG A 31 -15.24 4.52 33.89
CA ARG A 31 -15.96 5.12 35.02
C ARG A 31 -17.45 4.81 35.00
N THR A 32 -18.08 4.94 36.17
CA THR A 32 -19.53 5.01 36.30
C THR A 32 -19.94 6.45 36.56
N VAL A 33 -20.64 7.08 35.61
CA VAL A 33 -21.08 8.47 35.72
C VAL A 33 -22.45 8.52 36.38
N LYS A 34 -22.58 9.32 37.45
CA LYS A 34 -23.83 9.57 38.18
C LYS A 34 -24.30 11.01 37.94
N SER A 35 -25.56 11.18 37.60
CA SER A 35 -26.27 12.46 37.50
C SER A 35 -27.60 12.39 38.26
N PHE A 36 -28.30 13.52 38.42
CA PHE A 36 -29.49 13.72 39.25
C PHE A 36 -30.63 12.71 38.99
N MET A 37 -30.66 12.04 37.83
CA MET A 37 -31.66 10.99 37.51
C MET A 37 -31.10 9.74 36.79
N THR A 38 -29.80 9.70 36.50
CA THR A 38 -29.20 8.65 35.67
C THR A 38 -27.86 8.18 36.20
N LYS A 39 -27.68 6.86 36.28
CA LYS A 39 -26.39 6.19 36.51
C LYS A 39 -26.01 5.43 35.24
N ILE A 40 -24.88 5.80 34.63
CA ILE A 40 -24.35 5.18 33.40
C ILE A 40 -23.06 4.44 33.76
N PRO A 41 -23.09 3.09 33.83
CA PRO A 41 -21.93 2.28 34.20
C PRO A 41 -20.98 2.07 33.01
N SER A 42 -19.70 1.84 33.32
CA SER A 42 -18.66 1.38 32.40
C SER A 42 -18.58 2.19 31.10
N VAL A 43 -18.28 3.47 31.23
CA VAL A 43 -18.09 4.40 30.12
C VAL A 43 -16.73 5.09 30.20
N VAL A 44 -16.25 5.50 29.04
CA VAL A 44 -15.03 6.30 28.84
C VAL A 44 -15.39 7.53 28.01
N THR A 45 -14.65 8.63 28.13
CA THR A 45 -14.88 9.80 27.27
C THR A 45 -14.13 9.67 25.95
N GLY A 46 -14.62 10.34 24.91
CA GLY A 46 -13.95 10.39 23.62
C GLY A 46 -12.56 11.03 23.74
N THR A 47 -12.44 12.12 24.49
CA THR A 47 -11.14 12.76 24.79
C THR A 47 -10.16 11.81 25.48
N ASP A 48 -10.59 10.99 26.45
CA ASP A 48 -9.69 10.01 27.09
C ASP A 48 -9.12 9.01 26.09
N ILE A 49 -9.94 8.53 25.15
CA ILE A 49 -9.50 7.60 24.09
C ILE A 49 -8.50 8.30 23.16
N VAL A 50 -8.81 9.52 22.70
CA VAL A 50 -7.93 10.28 21.77
C VAL A 50 -6.57 10.54 22.42
N GLN A 51 -6.55 11.02 23.67
CA GLN A 51 -5.29 11.28 24.39
C GLN A 51 -4.48 10.01 24.63
N TRP A 52 -5.16 8.89 24.92
CA TRP A 52 -4.49 7.60 25.04
C TRP A 52 -3.84 7.17 23.73
N LEU A 53 -4.54 7.29 22.60
CA LEU A 53 -4.03 6.94 21.28
C LEU A 53 -2.81 7.80 20.92
N MET A 54 -2.89 9.11 21.11
CA MET A 54 -1.77 10.02 20.85
C MET A 54 -0.53 9.64 21.65
N LYS A 55 -0.68 9.41 22.95
CA LYS A 55 0.42 9.06 23.84
C LYS A 55 1.03 7.69 23.53
N ASN A 56 0.21 6.66 23.42
CA ASN A 56 0.69 5.26 23.36
C ASN A 56 1.07 4.82 21.95
N LEU A 57 0.50 5.43 20.91
CA LEU A 57 0.87 5.18 19.52
C LEU A 57 1.83 6.24 18.95
N SER A 58 2.29 7.19 19.77
CA SER A 58 3.22 8.26 19.38
C SER A 58 2.71 9.09 18.18
N MET A 59 1.42 9.43 18.18
CA MET A 59 0.82 10.27 17.14
C MET A 59 1.00 11.75 17.48
N GLU A 60 1.50 12.54 16.53
CA GLU A 60 1.73 13.98 16.70
C GLU A 60 0.48 14.81 16.38
N ASP A 61 -0.34 14.35 15.42
CA ASP A 61 -1.56 15.04 14.97
C ASP A 61 -2.81 14.44 15.64
N PRO A 62 -3.60 15.22 16.42
CA PRO A 62 -4.87 14.77 16.96
C PRO A 62 -5.85 14.27 15.90
N ALA A 63 -5.82 14.82 14.68
CA ALA A 63 -6.70 14.38 13.60
C ALA A 63 -6.42 12.93 13.17
N GLU A 64 -5.16 12.50 13.20
CA GLU A 64 -4.76 11.11 12.95
C GLU A 64 -5.32 10.18 14.04
N ALA A 65 -5.20 10.58 15.32
CA ALA A 65 -5.72 9.81 16.45
C ALA A 65 -7.25 9.67 16.40
N ILE A 66 -7.96 10.77 16.09
CA ILE A 66 -9.42 10.76 15.91
C ILE A 66 -9.82 9.87 14.74
N HIS A 67 -9.07 9.92 13.63
CA HIS A 67 -9.34 9.10 12.46
C HIS A 67 -9.17 7.60 12.76
N ILE A 68 -8.02 7.20 13.34
CA ILE A 68 -7.76 5.81 13.73
C ILE A 68 -8.79 5.34 14.75
N GLY A 69 -9.09 6.14 15.78
CA GLY A 69 -10.12 5.80 16.75
C GLY A 69 -11.50 5.65 16.13
N SER A 70 -11.85 6.49 15.15
CA SER A 70 -13.11 6.37 14.39
C SER A 70 -13.16 5.10 13.54
N LEU A 71 -12.04 4.66 12.96
CA LEU A 71 -11.96 3.39 12.25
C LEU A 71 -12.16 2.20 13.21
N ILE A 72 -11.56 2.24 14.40
CA ILE A 72 -11.76 1.20 15.43
C ILE A 72 -13.23 1.17 15.89
N ALA A 73 -13.86 2.34 16.04
CA ALA A 73 -15.28 2.45 16.37
C ALA A 73 -16.17 1.89 15.26
N ALA A 74 -15.89 2.22 13.99
CA ALA A 74 -16.65 1.76 12.82
C ALA A 74 -16.54 0.24 12.59
N GLN A 75 -15.48 -0.39 13.09
CA GLN A 75 -15.33 -1.85 13.15
C GLN A 75 -16.05 -2.47 14.37
N GLY A 76 -16.63 -1.65 15.24
CA GLY A 76 -17.47 -2.09 16.35
C GLY A 76 -16.73 -2.49 17.62
N TYR A 77 -15.46 -2.12 17.80
CA TYR A 77 -14.71 -2.47 19.01
C TYR A 77 -15.04 -1.59 20.22
N PHE A 78 -15.45 -0.34 19.96
CA PHE A 78 -16.12 0.53 20.93
C PHE A 78 -17.13 1.41 20.21
N PHE A 79 -18.10 1.94 20.93
CA PHE A 79 -19.22 2.64 20.31
C PHE A 79 -19.77 3.76 21.20
N PRO A 80 -20.30 4.85 20.61
CA PRO A 80 -20.96 5.91 21.37
C PRO A 80 -22.28 5.37 21.95
N ILE A 81 -22.54 5.67 23.22
CA ILE A 81 -23.73 5.11 23.89
C ILE A 81 -25.05 5.75 23.44
N SER A 82 -24.99 6.97 22.89
CA SER A 82 -26.13 7.83 22.57
C SER A 82 -26.38 8.03 21.07
N ASP A 83 -25.56 7.43 20.20
CA ASP A 83 -25.61 7.63 18.75
C ASP A 83 -25.51 6.27 18.03
N HIS A 84 -26.14 6.16 16.86
CA HIS A 84 -26.04 5.01 15.96
C HIS A 84 -24.85 5.14 15.00
N VAL A 85 -24.32 6.35 14.80
CA VAL A 85 -23.14 6.58 13.96
C VAL A 85 -21.88 6.21 14.75
N LEU A 86 -21.17 5.19 14.27
CA LEU A 86 -19.96 4.67 14.90
C LEU A 86 -18.72 5.52 14.53
N SER A 87 -18.55 6.65 15.23
CA SER A 87 -17.41 7.56 15.05
C SER A 87 -16.89 8.07 16.39
N LEU A 88 -15.58 8.26 16.52
CA LEU A 88 -14.96 8.86 17.70
C LEU A 88 -15.02 10.39 17.60
N LYS A 89 -15.39 11.04 18.70
CA LYS A 89 -15.39 12.51 18.84
C LYS A 89 -14.42 12.88 19.96
N ASP A 90 -13.56 13.87 19.75
CA ASP A 90 -12.67 14.39 20.79
C ASP A 90 -13.43 15.38 21.70
N ASP A 91 -14.36 14.84 22.47
CA ASP A 91 -15.16 15.59 23.42
C ASP A 91 -15.62 14.70 24.60
N GLY A 92 -16.52 15.23 25.42
CA GLY A 92 -17.12 14.52 26.54
C GLY A 92 -18.13 13.43 26.17
N THR A 93 -18.28 13.06 24.88
CA THR A 93 -19.16 11.97 24.45
C THR A 93 -18.74 10.66 25.11
N PHE A 94 -19.71 9.92 25.62
CA PHE A 94 -19.45 8.65 26.29
C PHE A 94 -19.43 7.48 25.31
N PHE A 95 -18.37 6.68 25.40
CA PHE A 95 -18.16 5.45 24.67
C PHE A 95 -18.16 4.24 25.60
N ARG A 96 -18.41 3.07 25.02
CA ARG A 96 -18.32 1.77 25.70
C ARG A 96 -17.56 0.78 24.83
N PHE A 97 -16.71 -0.05 25.45
CA PHE A 97 -16.08 -1.17 24.75
C PHE A 97 -17.07 -2.29 24.45
N GLN A 98 -16.94 -2.86 23.25
CA GLN A 98 -17.73 -3.98 22.79
C GLN A 98 -17.24 -5.29 23.41
N ALA A 99 -18.19 -6.18 23.73
CA ALA A 99 -17.85 -7.50 24.23
C ALA A 99 -17.11 -8.32 23.15
N PRO A 100 -16.06 -9.08 23.51
CA PRO A 100 -15.31 -9.91 22.56
C PRO A 100 -16.15 -10.89 21.73
N TYR A 101 -17.31 -11.30 22.26
CA TYR A 101 -18.30 -12.10 21.51
C TYR A 101 -18.75 -11.42 20.21
N PHE A 102 -18.96 -10.10 20.23
CA PHE A 102 -19.42 -9.32 19.08
C PHE A 102 -18.28 -8.81 18.18
N TRP A 103 -17.03 -9.16 18.46
CA TRP A 103 -15.91 -8.70 17.64
C TRP A 103 -15.97 -9.28 16.21
N PRO A 104 -15.60 -8.50 15.17
CA PRO A 104 -15.64 -8.95 13.77
C PRO A 104 -14.77 -10.18 13.48
N SER A 105 -13.68 -10.39 14.23
CA SER A 105 -12.80 -11.55 14.09
C SER A 105 -13.50 -12.89 14.32
N ASN A 106 -14.66 -12.89 14.99
CA ASN A 106 -15.52 -14.06 15.12
C ASN A 106 -16.20 -14.49 13.81
N CYS A 107 -15.97 -13.75 12.71
CA CYS A 107 -16.45 -14.02 11.36
C CYS A 107 -17.98 -14.10 11.27
N TRP A 108 -18.66 -13.12 11.84
CA TRP A 108 -20.12 -13.03 11.78
C TRP A 108 -20.61 -12.80 10.34
N GLU A 109 -21.67 -13.53 9.98
CA GLU A 109 -22.44 -13.31 8.74
C GLU A 109 -23.94 -13.25 9.11
N PRO A 110 -24.39 -12.19 9.81
CA PRO A 110 -25.73 -12.14 10.38
C PRO A 110 -26.81 -12.05 9.30
N GLU A 111 -27.82 -12.91 9.42
CA GLU A 111 -28.88 -13.02 8.43
C GLU A 111 -29.97 -11.95 8.63
N ASN A 112 -30.79 -11.74 7.59
CA ASN A 112 -31.95 -10.85 7.69
C ASN A 112 -33.00 -11.34 8.70
N THR A 113 -33.07 -12.65 8.94
CA THR A 113 -33.94 -13.22 9.98
C THR A 113 -33.48 -12.77 11.37
N ASP A 114 -32.17 -12.82 11.64
CA ASP A 114 -31.59 -12.36 12.91
C ASP A 114 -31.91 -10.87 13.15
N TYR A 115 -31.74 -10.03 12.12
CA TYR A 115 -32.03 -8.60 12.23
C TYR A 115 -33.53 -8.32 12.47
N ALA A 116 -34.42 -9.12 11.85
CA ALA A 116 -35.86 -9.02 12.09
C ALA A 116 -36.23 -9.36 13.54
N ILE A 117 -35.61 -10.39 14.13
CA ILE A 117 -35.78 -10.75 15.54
C ILE A 117 -35.32 -9.60 16.44
N TYR A 118 -34.15 -9.02 16.16
CA TYR A 118 -33.61 -7.88 16.91
C TYR A 118 -34.57 -6.67 16.92
N LEU A 119 -35.01 -6.24 15.74
CA LEU A 119 -35.92 -5.10 15.61
C LEU A 119 -37.27 -5.38 16.24
N CYS A 120 -37.83 -6.58 16.02
CA CYS A 120 -39.06 -7.01 16.67
C CYS A 120 -38.93 -6.96 18.20
N LYS A 121 -37.85 -7.53 18.75
CA LYS A 121 -37.54 -7.53 20.19
C LYS A 121 -37.52 -6.12 20.76
N ARG A 122 -36.93 -5.16 20.05
CA ARG A 122 -36.87 -3.74 20.48
C ARG A 122 -38.25 -3.10 20.57
N THR A 123 -39.12 -3.32 19.57
CA THR A 123 -40.48 -2.79 19.59
C THR A 123 -41.31 -3.30 20.77
N MET A 124 -41.06 -4.54 21.23
CA MET A 124 -41.81 -5.15 22.34
C MET A 124 -41.44 -4.61 23.73
N GLN A 125 -40.34 -3.86 23.86
CA GLN A 125 -39.86 -3.42 25.18
C GLN A 125 -40.50 -2.13 25.69
N ASN A 126 -41.22 -1.36 24.84
CA ASN A 126 -41.92 -0.12 25.19
C ASN A 126 -41.08 0.84 26.06
N LYS A 127 -39.83 1.11 25.64
CA LYS A 127 -38.91 2.05 26.31
C LYS A 127 -38.39 3.05 25.28
N THR A 128 -38.45 4.34 25.59
CA THR A 128 -37.99 5.41 24.69
C THR A 128 -36.55 5.22 24.20
N ARG A 129 -35.62 4.79 25.06
CA ARG A 129 -34.22 4.50 24.67
C ARG A 129 -34.04 3.35 23.66
N LEU A 130 -35.09 2.56 23.41
CA LEU A 130 -35.08 1.41 22.50
C LEU A 130 -36.02 1.62 21.30
N GLU A 131 -36.68 2.78 21.20
CA GLU A 131 -37.48 3.15 20.05
C GLU A 131 -36.64 3.03 18.78
N LEU A 132 -37.26 2.56 17.70
CA LEU A 132 -36.58 2.41 16.44
C LEU A 132 -36.35 3.78 15.81
N ALA A 133 -35.15 4.00 15.28
CA ALA A 133 -34.93 5.12 14.38
C ALA A 133 -35.73 4.94 13.08
N ASP A 134 -35.95 6.00 12.32
CA ASP A 134 -36.76 5.96 11.10
C ASP A 134 -36.26 4.90 10.09
N TYR A 135 -34.95 4.83 9.88
CA TYR A 135 -34.34 3.83 8.98
C TYR A 135 -34.50 2.39 9.50
N GLU A 136 -34.52 2.19 10.83
CA GLU A 136 -34.76 0.89 11.45
C GLU A 136 -36.23 0.48 11.31
N ALA A 137 -37.16 1.43 11.45
CA ALA A 137 -38.59 1.21 11.25
C ALA A 137 -38.88 0.86 9.77
N GLU A 138 -38.25 1.54 8.82
CA GLU A 138 -38.34 1.22 7.39
C GLU A 138 -37.79 -0.18 7.10
N ASN A 139 -36.63 -0.52 7.68
CA ASN A 139 -36.05 -1.85 7.59
C ASN A 139 -36.98 -2.92 8.16
N LEU A 140 -37.58 -2.70 9.33
CA LEU A 140 -38.55 -3.59 9.95
C LEU A 140 -39.76 -3.82 9.01
N ALA A 141 -40.33 -2.75 8.45
CA ALA A 141 -41.45 -2.83 7.53
C ALA A 141 -41.09 -3.63 6.25
N ARG A 142 -39.86 -3.47 5.74
CA ARG A 142 -39.35 -4.27 4.62
C ARG A 142 -39.21 -5.75 4.97
N LEU A 143 -38.68 -6.05 6.16
CA LEU A 143 -38.48 -7.43 6.64
C LEU A 143 -39.82 -8.12 6.93
N GLN A 144 -40.81 -7.41 7.48
CA GLN A 144 -42.17 -7.91 7.67
C GLN A 144 -42.81 -8.32 6.35
N ARG A 145 -42.64 -7.51 5.29
CA ARG A 145 -43.09 -7.85 3.94
C ARG A 145 -42.34 -9.07 3.39
N ALA A 146 -41.01 -9.11 3.52
CA ALA A 146 -40.18 -10.21 3.02
C ALA A 146 -40.45 -11.55 3.74
N PHE A 147 -40.74 -11.52 5.03
CA PHE A 147 -40.92 -12.69 5.88
C PHE A 147 -42.36 -12.90 6.35
N ALA A 148 -43.36 -12.37 5.65
CA ALA A 148 -44.77 -12.40 6.08
C ALA A 148 -45.26 -13.81 6.50
N ARG A 149 -44.85 -14.86 5.78
CA ARG A 149 -45.22 -16.26 6.08
C ARG A 149 -44.51 -16.88 7.28
N LYS A 150 -43.37 -16.30 7.70
CA LYS A 150 -42.56 -16.77 8.83
C LYS A 150 -42.59 -15.79 10.02
N TRP A 151 -43.39 -14.72 9.93
CA TRP A 151 -43.37 -13.64 10.91
C TRP A 151 -43.75 -14.09 12.31
N GLU A 152 -44.69 -15.03 12.42
CA GLU A 152 -45.09 -15.61 13.71
C GLU A 152 -43.90 -16.28 14.43
N PHE A 153 -43.04 -17.00 13.70
CA PHE A 153 -41.82 -17.60 14.27
C PHE A 153 -40.82 -16.55 14.73
N ILE A 154 -40.62 -15.49 13.94
CA ILE A 154 -39.75 -14.36 14.30
C ILE A 154 -40.26 -13.68 15.58
N TYR A 155 -41.57 -13.46 15.67
CA TYR A 155 -42.21 -12.87 16.85
C TYR A 155 -42.05 -13.76 18.09
N MET A 156 -42.29 -15.07 17.97
CA MET A 156 -42.09 -16.02 19.06
C MET A 156 -40.64 -16.05 19.56
N GLN A 157 -39.67 -16.02 18.66
CA GLN A 157 -38.24 -15.96 19.02
C GLN A 157 -37.89 -14.64 19.72
N ALA A 158 -38.37 -13.50 19.19
CA ALA A 158 -38.19 -12.20 19.82
C ALA A 158 -38.80 -12.17 21.24
N GLU A 159 -40.01 -12.70 21.42
CA GLU A 159 -40.68 -12.78 22.72
C GLU A 159 -39.90 -13.65 23.72
N ALA A 160 -39.40 -14.81 23.28
CA ALA A 160 -38.56 -15.67 24.10
C ALA A 160 -37.30 -14.94 24.57
N GLN A 161 -36.65 -14.19 23.68
CA GLN A 161 -35.47 -13.39 24.02
C GLN A 161 -35.82 -12.26 25.00
N VAL A 162 -36.96 -11.56 24.85
CA VAL A 162 -37.43 -10.58 25.84
C VAL A 162 -37.64 -11.22 27.21
N LYS A 163 -38.20 -12.43 27.28
CA LYS A 163 -38.39 -13.16 28.55
C LYS A 163 -37.05 -13.49 29.21
N ILE A 164 -36.03 -13.87 28.44
CA ILE A 164 -34.67 -14.10 28.94
C ILE A 164 -34.05 -12.78 29.44
N ASP A 165 -34.13 -11.71 28.65
CA ASP A 165 -33.55 -10.41 28.98
C ASP A 165 -34.20 -9.79 30.23
N ARG A 166 -35.49 -10.08 30.50
CA ARG A 166 -36.20 -9.65 31.72
C ARG A 166 -35.69 -10.31 33.01
N LYS A 167 -35.02 -11.47 32.93
CA LYS A 167 -34.42 -12.15 34.10
C LYS A 167 -33.11 -11.49 34.55
N LYS A 168 -32.46 -10.72 33.68
CA LYS A 168 -31.23 -9.99 34.00
C LYS A 168 -31.55 -8.73 34.80
N ASP A 169 -30.60 -8.27 35.62
CA ASP A 169 -30.78 -7.03 36.36
C ASP A 169 -30.83 -5.82 35.40
N LYS A 170 -31.29 -4.69 35.93
CA LYS A 170 -31.53 -3.47 35.13
C LYS A 170 -30.26 -2.91 34.51
N THR A 171 -29.12 -3.06 35.18
CA THR A 171 -27.82 -2.51 34.75
C THR A 171 -27.27 -3.37 33.63
N ASP A 172 -27.15 -4.67 33.85
CA ASP A 172 -26.61 -5.61 32.86
C ASP A 172 -27.46 -5.64 31.59
N ARG A 173 -28.79 -5.63 31.73
CA ARG A 173 -29.68 -5.52 30.57
C ARG A 173 -29.43 -4.26 29.74
N LYS A 174 -29.18 -3.10 30.37
CA LYS A 174 -28.88 -1.85 29.64
C LYS A 174 -27.57 -1.95 28.86
N ILE A 175 -26.56 -2.57 29.45
CA ILE A 175 -25.25 -2.76 28.82
C ILE A 175 -25.39 -3.70 27.61
N LEU A 176 -26.04 -4.85 27.81
CA LEU A 176 -26.26 -5.83 26.76
C LEU A 176 -27.09 -5.27 25.60
N ASP A 177 -28.18 -4.55 25.88
CA ASP A 177 -28.98 -3.88 24.83
C ASP A 177 -28.11 -2.91 24.00
N SER A 178 -27.19 -2.18 24.65
CA SER A 178 -26.30 -1.24 23.95
C SER A 178 -25.21 -1.93 23.13
N GLN A 179 -24.67 -3.07 23.61
CA GLN A 179 -23.69 -3.88 22.89
C GLN A 179 -24.30 -4.56 21.66
N GLU A 180 -25.51 -5.09 21.80
CA GLU A 180 -26.26 -5.69 20.69
C GLU A 180 -26.66 -4.62 19.65
N ARG A 181 -27.05 -3.41 20.09
CA ARG A 181 -27.25 -2.27 19.18
C ARG A 181 -26.00 -1.97 18.38
N ALA A 182 -24.85 -1.80 19.06
CA ALA A 182 -23.61 -1.48 18.39
C ALA A 182 -23.14 -2.58 17.42
N PHE A 183 -23.42 -3.86 17.72
CA PHE A 183 -23.22 -4.94 16.75
C PHE A 183 -24.03 -4.69 15.47
N TRP A 184 -25.32 -4.40 15.59
CA TRP A 184 -26.16 -4.12 14.43
C TRP A 184 -25.80 -2.81 13.71
N ASP A 185 -25.28 -1.81 14.41
CA ASP A 185 -24.79 -0.57 13.78
C ASP A 185 -23.58 -0.83 12.85
N VAL A 186 -22.82 -1.92 13.05
CA VAL A 186 -21.75 -2.37 12.12
C VAL A 186 -22.35 -3.10 10.91
N TYR A 187 -23.22 -4.08 11.15
CA TYR A 187 -23.71 -4.98 10.08
C TYR A 187 -24.92 -4.44 9.30
N ARG A 188 -25.62 -3.44 9.84
CA ARG A 188 -26.77 -2.74 9.26
C ARG A 188 -26.62 -1.23 9.56
N PRO A 189 -25.57 -0.59 9.01
CA PRO A 189 -25.21 0.77 9.36
C PRO A 189 -26.29 1.78 8.97
N VAL A 190 -26.27 2.93 9.65
CA VAL A 190 -27.10 4.09 9.30
C VAL A 190 -26.89 4.45 7.82
N PRO A 191 -27.95 4.73 7.05
CA PRO A 191 -27.80 5.14 5.65
C PRO A 191 -26.85 6.32 5.48
N GLY A 192 -25.89 6.20 4.56
CA GLY A 192 -24.83 7.18 4.34
C GLY A 192 -23.51 6.88 5.08
N CYS A 193 -23.52 5.98 6.07
CA CYS A 193 -22.28 5.48 6.68
C CYS A 193 -21.63 4.40 5.80
N VAL A 194 -20.30 4.31 5.87
CA VAL A 194 -19.53 3.25 5.21
C VAL A 194 -19.84 1.90 5.86
N ASN A 195 -20.16 0.90 5.05
CA ASN A 195 -20.31 -0.47 5.52
C ASN A 195 -18.94 -1.15 5.61
N THR A 196 -18.41 -1.24 6.82
CA THR A 196 -17.08 -1.81 7.10
C THR A 196 -17.00 -3.31 6.86
N THR A 197 -18.13 -3.99 6.66
CA THR A 197 -18.21 -5.43 6.38
C THR A 197 -18.09 -5.76 4.88
N GLU A 198 -18.09 -4.76 4.00
CA GLU A 198 -17.92 -4.97 2.56
C GLU A 198 -16.47 -5.33 2.22
N MET A 199 -16.29 -6.41 1.47
CA MET A 199 -14.97 -6.87 1.01
C MET A 199 -14.79 -6.71 -0.50
N ASP A 200 -13.56 -6.38 -0.91
CA ASP A 200 -13.15 -6.39 -2.33
C ASP A 200 -13.39 -7.79 -2.95
N ILE A 201 -14.00 -7.83 -4.14
CA ILE A 201 -14.35 -9.05 -4.87
C ILE A 201 -13.17 -10.00 -5.10
N ARG A 202 -11.95 -9.47 -5.26
CA ARG A 202 -10.70 -10.24 -5.39
C ARG A 202 -10.32 -10.92 -4.08
N LYS A 203 -10.68 -10.33 -2.94
CA LYS A 203 -10.51 -10.94 -1.61
C LYS A 203 -11.54 -12.05 -1.41
N CYS A 204 -12.82 -11.80 -1.73
CA CYS A 204 -13.90 -12.80 -1.66
C CYS A 204 -13.55 -14.09 -2.44
N ARG A 205 -12.99 -13.95 -3.65
CA ARG A 205 -12.60 -15.10 -4.48
C ARG A 205 -11.49 -15.95 -3.86
N ARG A 206 -10.53 -15.31 -3.18
CA ARG A 206 -9.42 -15.99 -2.49
C ARG A 206 -9.89 -16.68 -1.19
N MET A 207 -10.95 -16.15 -0.58
CA MET A 207 -11.51 -16.61 0.70
C MET A 207 -12.54 -17.74 0.58
N LYS A 208 -12.72 -18.37 -0.59
CA LYS A 208 -13.51 -19.61 -0.70
C LYS A 208 -12.79 -20.75 0.06
N ASN A 209 -12.93 -20.74 1.38
CA ASN A 209 -12.49 -21.77 2.28
C ASN A 209 -13.73 -22.63 2.62
N PRO A 210 -13.84 -23.86 2.10
CA PRO A 210 -15.06 -24.67 2.21
C PRO A 210 -15.42 -25.11 3.65
N HIS A 211 -14.59 -24.79 4.65
CA HIS A 211 -14.77 -25.16 6.05
C HIS A 211 -15.25 -24.02 6.95
N ARG A 212 -15.63 -22.86 6.40
CA ARG A 212 -16.12 -21.71 7.19
C ARG A 212 -17.51 -22.03 7.74
N VAL A 213 -17.62 -22.27 9.05
CA VAL A 213 -18.89 -22.49 9.74
C VAL A 213 -19.61 -21.15 9.90
N LYS A 214 -20.81 -21.03 9.35
CA LYS A 214 -21.68 -19.86 9.51
C LYS A 214 -22.19 -19.79 10.96
N LYS A 215 -21.95 -18.67 11.66
CA LYS A 215 -22.48 -18.44 13.01
C LYS A 215 -23.72 -17.53 12.93
N SER A 216 -24.86 -18.01 13.43
CA SER A 216 -26.06 -17.21 13.66
C SER A 216 -26.01 -16.53 15.03
N VAL A 217 -26.57 -15.32 15.12
CA VAL A 217 -26.60 -14.51 16.36
C VAL A 217 -27.60 -15.07 17.39
N TYR A 218 -28.71 -15.66 16.93
CA TYR A 218 -29.79 -16.18 17.79
C TYR A 218 -30.04 -17.69 17.66
N GLY A 219 -29.12 -18.43 17.03
CA GLY A 219 -29.22 -19.88 16.91
C GLY A 219 -29.24 -20.57 18.28
N LEU A 220 -30.07 -21.59 18.45
CA LEU A 220 -30.03 -22.49 19.61
C LEU A 220 -28.69 -23.21 19.62
N THR A 221 -27.90 -23.05 20.69
CA THR A 221 -26.75 -23.90 20.95
C THR A 221 -27.26 -25.32 21.13
N GLU A 222 -26.86 -26.27 20.27
CA GLU A 222 -27.08 -27.68 20.56
C GLU A 222 -26.35 -28.02 21.87
N GLU A 223 -27.14 -28.27 22.92
CA GLU A 223 -26.65 -28.77 24.22
C GLU A 223 -25.93 -30.10 23.99
N GLY A 224 -24.60 -30.06 23.99
CA GLY A 224 -23.77 -31.23 23.75
C GLY A 224 -22.32 -30.94 23.40
N THR A 225 -22.00 -29.72 22.95
CA THR A 225 -20.60 -29.32 22.76
C THR A 225 -20.17 -28.45 23.94
N PRO A 226 -19.23 -28.89 24.80
CA PRO A 226 -18.72 -28.00 25.84
C PRO A 226 -18.16 -26.74 25.16
N SER A 227 -18.40 -25.60 25.79
CA SER A 227 -17.75 -24.33 25.50
C SER A 227 -16.24 -24.49 25.73
N GLN A 228 -15.58 -25.16 24.81
CA GLN A 228 -14.14 -25.14 24.66
C GLN A 228 -13.87 -24.05 23.64
N SER A 229 -13.30 -22.94 24.11
CA SER A 229 -12.36 -22.15 23.31
C SER A 229 -11.54 -23.12 22.46
N PRO A 230 -11.26 -22.85 21.17
CA PRO A 230 -10.57 -23.81 20.32
C PRO A 230 -9.20 -24.13 20.93
N ILE A 231 -9.14 -25.22 21.71
CA ILE A 231 -7.92 -25.76 22.26
C ILE A 231 -7.21 -26.40 21.07
N ARG A 232 -6.23 -25.64 20.58
CA ARG A 232 -5.05 -26.04 19.84
C ARG A 232 -4.89 -27.55 19.68
N THR A 233 -5.21 -28.04 18.49
CA THR A 233 -4.47 -29.15 17.90
C THR A 233 -3.75 -28.61 16.67
N PRO A 234 -2.41 -28.54 16.67
CA PRO A 234 -1.67 -28.16 15.48
C PRO A 234 -1.72 -29.33 14.49
N SER A 235 -2.75 -29.40 13.64
CA SER A 235 -2.74 -30.29 12.49
C SER A 235 -1.94 -29.66 11.33
N HIS A 236 -0.66 -29.37 11.58
CA HIS A 236 0.28 -29.28 10.48
C HIS A 236 0.61 -30.73 10.07
N HIS A 237 -0.22 -31.30 9.20
CA HIS A 237 0.34 -32.24 8.24
C HIS A 237 1.30 -31.43 7.37
N CYS A 238 2.56 -31.39 7.78
CA CYS A 238 3.66 -31.01 6.92
C CYS A 238 3.59 -31.98 5.74
N ARG A 239 3.01 -31.53 4.62
CA ARG A 239 3.04 -32.30 3.37
C ARG A 239 4.52 -32.47 3.07
N LYS A 240 5.04 -33.69 3.23
CA LYS A 240 6.38 -34.02 2.75
C LYS A 240 6.35 -33.72 1.25
N GLY A 241 7.09 -32.68 0.85
CA GLY A 241 7.14 -32.25 -0.54
C GLY A 241 7.47 -33.44 -1.43
N THR A 242 6.75 -33.55 -2.54
CA THR A 242 7.04 -34.58 -3.55
C THR A 242 8.47 -34.41 -4.06
N LYS A 243 9.06 -35.49 -4.59
CA LYS A 243 10.43 -35.45 -5.13
C LYS A 243 10.57 -34.36 -6.21
N GLU A 244 9.53 -34.16 -7.00
CA GLU A 244 9.43 -33.16 -8.06
C GLU A 244 9.43 -31.73 -7.50
N GLU A 245 8.75 -31.49 -6.38
CA GLU A 245 8.76 -30.19 -5.69
C GLU A 245 10.14 -29.85 -5.14
N LEU A 246 10.82 -30.83 -4.54
CA LEU A 246 12.18 -30.65 -4.03
C LEU A 246 13.17 -30.37 -5.17
N GLN A 247 13.04 -31.03 -6.32
CA GLN A 247 13.88 -30.74 -7.49
C GLN A 247 13.67 -29.33 -8.03
N LYS A 248 12.42 -28.85 -8.08
CA LYS A 248 12.11 -27.46 -8.46
C LYS A 248 12.70 -26.47 -7.46
N GLU A 249 12.61 -26.75 -6.16
CA GLU A 249 13.20 -25.91 -5.13
C GLU A 249 14.73 -25.84 -5.26
N ILE A 250 15.40 -26.97 -5.49
CA ILE A 250 16.85 -27.01 -5.73
C ILE A 250 17.23 -26.17 -6.95
N LEU A 251 16.52 -26.34 -8.08
CA LEU A 251 16.77 -25.55 -9.29
C LEU A 251 16.61 -24.05 -9.04
N PHE A 252 15.52 -23.67 -8.34
CA PHE A 252 15.27 -22.30 -7.95
C PHE A 252 16.39 -21.74 -7.07
N LEU A 253 16.80 -22.47 -6.03
CA LEU A 253 17.84 -22.04 -5.10
C LEU A 253 19.20 -21.90 -5.80
N ASN A 254 19.56 -22.83 -6.68
CA ASN A 254 20.78 -22.73 -7.49
C ASN A 254 20.77 -21.44 -8.33
N THR A 255 19.64 -21.17 -9.01
CA THR A 255 19.47 -19.92 -9.77
C THR A 255 19.58 -18.68 -8.87
N GLN A 256 19.14 -18.74 -7.60
CA GLN A 256 19.28 -17.61 -6.66
C GLN A 256 20.72 -17.42 -6.16
N VAL A 257 21.52 -18.48 -6.10
CA VAL A 257 22.94 -18.43 -5.68
C VAL A 257 23.81 -17.84 -6.78
N ASP A 258 23.53 -18.18 -8.04
CA ASP A 258 24.29 -17.70 -9.20
C ASP A 258 24.03 -16.21 -9.52
N ARG A 259 23.00 -15.62 -8.91
CA ARG A 259 22.73 -14.18 -9.03
C ARG A 259 23.83 -13.37 -8.35
N HIS A 260 24.52 -12.56 -9.14
CA HIS A 260 25.50 -11.59 -8.66
C HIS A 260 24.81 -10.55 -7.77
N ARG A 261 25.31 -10.38 -6.54
CA ARG A 261 24.77 -9.45 -5.55
C ARG A 261 25.78 -8.38 -5.20
N MET A 262 25.29 -7.18 -4.92
CA MET A 262 26.10 -6.07 -4.45
C MET A 262 26.08 -5.99 -2.91
N LYS A 263 27.15 -5.46 -2.32
CA LYS A 263 27.17 -5.14 -0.88
C LYS A 263 26.14 -4.05 -0.59
N MET A 264 25.42 -4.16 0.54
CA MET A 264 24.41 -3.16 0.93
C MET A 264 24.97 -1.74 1.03
N SER A 265 26.24 -1.57 1.44
CA SER A 265 26.87 -0.25 1.46
C SER A 265 26.96 0.36 0.06
N LYS A 266 27.30 -0.43 -0.95
CA LYS A 266 27.38 0.02 -2.34
C LYS A 266 26.01 0.30 -2.95
N VAL A 267 25.01 -0.51 -2.61
CA VAL A 267 23.62 -0.23 -3.00
C VAL A 267 23.14 1.09 -2.39
N ALA A 268 23.35 1.30 -1.09
CA ALA A 268 22.94 2.51 -0.39
C ALA A 268 23.66 3.76 -0.94
N GLU A 269 24.98 3.72 -1.10
CA GLU A 269 25.77 4.80 -1.71
C GLU A 269 25.24 5.16 -3.11
N SER A 270 24.95 4.15 -3.94
CA SER A 270 24.41 4.36 -5.28
C SER A 270 23.02 4.99 -5.28
N LEU A 271 22.11 4.53 -4.41
CA LEU A 271 20.75 5.06 -4.33
C LEU A 271 20.73 6.50 -3.80
N ILE A 272 21.57 6.80 -2.81
CA ILE A 272 21.72 8.15 -2.26
C ILE A 272 22.26 9.09 -3.34
N SER A 273 23.36 8.71 -4.00
CA SER A 273 23.95 9.55 -5.05
C SER A 273 22.98 9.79 -6.21
N TYR A 274 22.20 8.79 -6.61
CA TYR A 274 21.16 8.96 -7.62
C TYR A 274 20.09 9.94 -7.13
N THR A 275 19.58 9.77 -5.90
CA THR A 275 18.56 10.67 -5.36
C THR A 275 19.05 12.12 -5.26
N GLU A 276 20.28 12.33 -4.78
CA GLU A 276 20.91 13.65 -4.70
C GLU A 276 21.10 14.29 -6.08
N GLN A 277 21.39 13.50 -7.11
CA GLN A 277 21.53 13.99 -8.48
C GLN A 277 20.20 14.53 -9.06
N TYR A 278 19.06 13.95 -8.68
CA TYR A 278 17.74 14.31 -9.20
C TYR A 278 16.92 15.22 -8.27
N VAL A 279 17.41 15.53 -7.06
CA VAL A 279 16.65 16.29 -6.05
C VAL A 279 16.20 17.68 -6.55
N ASP A 280 17.03 18.35 -7.36
CA ASP A 280 16.73 19.66 -7.94
C ASP A 280 15.65 19.59 -9.04
N TYR A 281 15.26 18.38 -9.46
CA TYR A 281 14.25 18.11 -10.48
C TYR A 281 12.99 17.44 -9.92
N ASP A 282 12.93 17.20 -8.61
CA ASP A 282 11.76 16.64 -7.93
C ASP A 282 10.79 17.77 -7.55
N PRO A 283 9.60 17.86 -8.17
CA PRO A 283 8.58 18.87 -7.87
C PRO A 283 8.12 18.93 -6.41
N PHE A 284 8.23 17.83 -5.67
CA PHE A 284 7.78 17.74 -4.28
C PHE A 284 8.83 18.24 -3.29
N VAL A 285 10.11 18.26 -3.70
CA VAL A 285 11.23 18.65 -2.83
C VAL A 285 11.74 20.04 -3.21
N THR A 286 11.88 20.30 -4.51
CA THR A 286 12.44 21.54 -5.05
C THR A 286 11.37 22.32 -5.80
N ALA A 287 11.23 23.60 -5.46
CA ALA A 287 10.30 24.49 -6.13
C ALA A 287 10.69 24.64 -7.61
N LEU A 288 9.72 24.40 -8.51
CA LEU A 288 9.91 24.50 -9.95
C LEU A 288 9.82 25.96 -10.40
N GLU A 289 10.59 26.31 -11.44
CA GLU A 289 10.52 27.60 -12.11
C GLU A 289 9.84 27.45 -13.48
N PRO A 290 8.83 28.27 -13.84
CA PRO A 290 8.36 29.46 -13.11
C PRO A 290 7.51 29.13 -11.87
N SER A 291 6.67 28.10 -11.93
CA SER A 291 5.85 27.63 -10.81
C SER A 291 5.36 26.20 -11.06
N ASN A 292 4.86 25.51 -10.03
CA ASN A 292 4.23 24.21 -10.18
C ASN A 292 2.77 24.38 -10.66
N PRO A 293 2.41 23.91 -11.88
CA PRO A 293 1.09 24.13 -12.47
C PRO A 293 -0.08 23.67 -11.59
N TRP A 294 0.11 22.63 -10.78
CA TRP A 294 -0.91 22.11 -9.87
C TRP A 294 -1.25 23.04 -8.70
N THR A 295 -0.39 24.02 -8.42
CA THR A 295 -0.55 24.97 -7.30
C THR A 295 -0.79 26.40 -7.75
N SER A 296 -0.38 26.74 -8.97
CA SER A 296 -0.48 28.09 -9.53
C SER A 296 -1.53 28.21 -10.64
N ASP A 297 -2.08 27.08 -11.12
CA ASP A 297 -2.95 27.01 -12.31
C ASP A 297 -2.31 27.64 -13.57
N ASP A 298 -0.98 27.71 -13.62
CA ASP A 298 -0.20 28.22 -14.74
C ASP A 298 0.49 27.06 -15.50
N PRO A 299 0.09 26.74 -16.74
CA PRO A 299 0.66 25.65 -17.51
C PRO A 299 2.03 25.97 -18.14
N SER A 300 2.55 27.19 -17.97
CA SER A 300 3.79 27.65 -18.62
C SER A 300 4.99 26.71 -18.45
N LEU A 301 5.07 26.03 -17.30
CA LEU A 301 6.13 25.01 -17.08
C LEU A 301 6.00 23.84 -18.06
N TRP A 302 4.79 23.29 -18.25
CA TRP A 302 4.57 22.17 -19.16
C TRP A 302 4.85 22.57 -20.61
N ASP A 303 4.47 23.80 -21.00
CA ASP A 303 4.79 24.33 -22.31
C ASP A 303 6.31 24.45 -22.52
N LEU A 304 7.04 24.89 -21.49
CA LEU A 304 8.50 24.96 -21.52
C LEU A 304 9.15 23.57 -21.60
N GLU A 305 8.62 22.59 -20.88
CA GLU A 305 9.09 21.19 -20.92
C GLU A 305 8.81 20.53 -22.28
N ALA A 306 7.67 20.82 -22.91
CA ALA A 306 7.29 20.30 -24.23
C ALA A 306 7.98 21.04 -25.40
N SER A 307 8.57 22.21 -25.14
CA SER A 307 9.26 23.02 -26.14
C SER A 307 10.34 22.24 -26.88
N LYS A 308 10.52 22.56 -28.17
CA LYS A 308 11.63 22.07 -28.99
C LYS A 308 12.97 22.72 -28.62
N GLU A 309 12.93 23.87 -27.96
CA GLU A 309 14.11 24.56 -27.42
C GLU A 309 14.27 24.21 -25.95
N PRO A 310 15.13 23.25 -25.58
CA PRO A 310 15.26 22.78 -24.22
C PRO A 310 15.92 23.83 -23.33
N GLY A 311 15.31 24.13 -22.19
CA GLY A 311 15.91 24.99 -21.17
C GLY A 311 17.15 24.37 -20.52
N GLN A 312 17.97 25.20 -19.85
CA GLN A 312 19.24 24.77 -19.25
C GLN A 312 19.10 23.57 -18.30
N GLN A 313 18.05 23.52 -17.49
CA GLN A 313 17.82 22.41 -16.55
C GLN A 313 17.56 21.09 -17.29
N ARG A 314 16.77 21.12 -18.37
CA ARG A 314 16.51 19.96 -19.21
C ARG A 314 17.79 19.45 -19.87
N VAL A 315 18.61 20.36 -20.41
CA VAL A 315 19.91 20.02 -21.01
C VAL A 315 20.88 19.42 -19.98
N LYS A 316 20.93 19.96 -18.75
CA LYS A 316 21.78 19.42 -17.67
C LYS A 316 21.45 17.97 -17.33
N LYS A 317 20.17 17.56 -17.38
CA LYS A 317 19.78 16.15 -17.15
C LYS A 317 20.43 15.20 -18.15
N TRP A 318 20.60 15.64 -19.40
CA TRP A 318 21.23 14.81 -20.43
C TRP A 318 22.66 14.42 -20.05
N GLY A 319 23.36 15.23 -19.24
CA GLY A 319 24.69 14.91 -18.74
C GLY A 319 24.73 13.82 -17.67
N PHE A 320 23.60 13.43 -17.09
CA PHE A 320 23.55 12.44 -16.03
C PHE A 320 23.79 11.02 -16.54
N SER A 321 23.25 10.70 -17.71
CA SER A 321 23.48 9.43 -18.38
C SER A 321 23.04 9.48 -19.84
N LEU A 322 23.61 8.59 -20.67
CA LEU A 322 23.16 8.40 -22.04
C LEU A 322 21.65 8.11 -22.10
N GLU A 323 21.10 7.41 -21.12
CA GLU A 323 19.67 7.12 -21.05
C GLU A 323 18.82 8.39 -20.94
N GLU A 324 19.24 9.38 -20.14
CA GLU A 324 18.53 10.66 -20.03
C GLU A 324 18.56 11.44 -21.34
N ALA A 325 19.70 11.44 -22.03
CA ALA A 325 19.82 12.05 -23.35
C ALA A 325 18.94 11.35 -24.40
N LEU A 326 18.84 10.02 -24.37
CA LEU A 326 18.05 9.23 -25.33
C LEU A 326 16.54 9.19 -25.02
N LYS A 327 16.13 9.40 -23.76
CA LYS A 327 14.71 9.56 -23.38
C LYS A 327 14.12 10.86 -23.88
N ASP A 328 14.96 11.89 -23.98
CA ASP A 328 14.55 13.22 -24.41
C ASP A 328 14.64 13.35 -25.96
N PRO A 329 13.54 13.67 -26.67
CA PRO A 329 13.58 13.83 -28.12
C PRO A 329 14.60 14.88 -28.62
N ALA A 330 14.76 15.99 -27.88
CA ALA A 330 15.72 17.04 -28.24
C ALA A 330 17.16 16.59 -27.96
N GLY A 331 17.37 15.82 -26.88
CA GLY A 331 18.67 15.21 -26.56
C GLY A 331 19.07 14.18 -27.61
N GLN A 332 18.13 13.33 -28.04
CA GLN A 332 18.30 12.34 -29.09
C GLN A 332 18.65 13.00 -30.43
N GLU A 333 17.91 14.05 -30.84
CA GLU A 333 18.17 14.77 -32.08
C GLU A 333 19.55 15.42 -32.09
N LEU A 334 19.94 16.06 -30.98
CA LEU A 334 21.24 16.72 -30.87
C LEU A 334 22.38 15.71 -30.87
N PHE A 335 22.23 14.60 -30.14
CA PHE A 335 23.22 13.53 -30.12
C PHE A 335 23.36 12.89 -31.49
N LEU A 336 22.26 12.69 -32.23
CA LEU A 336 22.30 12.20 -33.61
C LEU A 336 23.07 13.14 -34.53
N LYS A 337 22.79 14.45 -34.51
CA LYS A 337 23.52 15.45 -35.30
C LYS A 337 25.02 15.46 -34.99
N PHE A 338 25.38 15.30 -33.72
CA PHE A 338 26.78 15.17 -33.32
C PHE A 338 27.42 13.92 -33.95
N LEU A 339 26.77 12.76 -33.86
CA LEU A 339 27.28 11.52 -34.47
C LEU A 339 27.37 11.59 -35.99
N GLU A 340 26.44 12.28 -36.66
CA GLU A 340 26.50 12.52 -38.11
C GLU A 340 27.72 13.34 -38.50
N SER A 341 28.08 14.35 -37.70
CA SER A 341 29.29 15.15 -37.92
C SER A 341 30.59 14.35 -37.75
N GLU A 342 30.54 13.26 -37.00
CA GLU A 342 31.66 12.33 -36.79
C GLU A 342 31.53 11.04 -37.63
N PHE A 343 30.59 10.98 -38.58
CA PHE A 343 30.34 9.81 -39.42
C PHE A 343 30.14 8.50 -38.63
N SER A 344 29.43 8.56 -37.49
CA SER A 344 29.18 7.42 -36.59
C SER A 344 27.72 7.27 -36.15
N SER A 345 26.79 7.84 -36.93
CA SER A 345 25.35 7.90 -36.62
C SER A 345 24.62 6.56 -36.78
N GLU A 346 25.20 5.61 -37.50
CA GLU A 346 24.67 4.26 -37.71
C GLU A 346 24.40 3.52 -36.39
N ASN A 347 25.25 3.73 -35.37
CA ASN A 347 25.10 3.09 -34.06
C ASN A 347 23.81 3.52 -33.35
N LEU A 348 23.53 4.83 -33.36
CA LEU A 348 22.31 5.35 -32.75
C LEU A 348 21.09 4.99 -33.59
N ARG A 349 21.17 5.07 -34.93
CA ARG A 349 20.09 4.67 -35.83
C ARG A 349 19.70 3.19 -35.64
N PHE A 350 20.68 2.30 -35.54
CA PHE A 350 20.45 0.89 -35.20
C PHE A 350 19.77 0.74 -33.84
N TRP A 351 20.31 1.38 -32.79
CA TRP A 351 19.76 1.27 -31.44
C TRP A 351 18.30 1.72 -31.39
N LEU A 352 17.96 2.81 -32.07
CA LEU A 352 16.60 3.34 -32.19
C LEU A 352 15.69 2.42 -33.01
N ALA A 353 16.19 1.84 -34.10
CA ALA A 353 15.42 0.89 -34.90
C ALA A 353 15.03 -0.34 -34.06
N VAL A 354 15.93 -0.85 -33.24
CA VAL A 354 15.66 -1.96 -32.30
C VAL A 354 14.70 -1.53 -31.18
N GLN A 355 14.81 -0.30 -30.65
CA GLN A 355 13.80 0.23 -29.72
C GLN A 355 12.40 0.32 -30.35
N GLY A 356 12.33 0.72 -31.62
CA GLY A 356 11.10 0.72 -32.42
C GLY A 356 10.52 -0.69 -32.53
N LEU A 357 11.33 -1.68 -32.92
CA LEU A 357 10.94 -3.09 -33.06
C LEU A 357 10.24 -3.62 -31.79
N LYS A 358 10.76 -3.30 -30.60
CA LYS A 358 10.19 -3.75 -29.32
C LYS A 358 8.77 -3.24 -29.06
N ARG A 359 8.41 -2.07 -29.60
CA ARG A 359 7.14 -1.37 -29.35
C ARG A 359 6.07 -1.56 -30.43
N MET A 360 6.43 -2.21 -31.53
CA MET A 360 5.55 -2.38 -32.70
C MET A 360 4.45 -3.44 -32.51
N PRO A 361 3.39 -3.46 -33.34
CA PRO A 361 2.44 -4.57 -33.39
C PRO A 361 3.11 -5.91 -33.72
N GLN A 362 2.66 -7.02 -33.10
CA GLN A 362 3.31 -8.33 -33.25
C GLN A 362 3.41 -8.81 -34.71
N GLN A 363 2.42 -8.47 -35.53
CA GLN A 363 2.35 -8.83 -36.94
C GLN A 363 3.46 -8.22 -37.80
N GLU A 364 4.03 -7.09 -37.39
CA GLU A 364 5.07 -6.36 -38.14
C GLU A 364 6.50 -6.71 -37.66
N VAL A 365 6.63 -7.37 -36.50
CA VAL A 365 7.92 -7.66 -35.87
C VAL A 365 8.82 -8.49 -36.77
N ALA A 366 8.28 -9.53 -37.41
CA ALA A 366 9.08 -10.44 -38.23
C ALA A 366 9.69 -9.73 -39.44
N GLN A 367 8.89 -8.94 -40.16
CA GLN A 367 9.37 -8.18 -41.32
C GLN A 367 10.39 -7.12 -40.89
N ARG A 368 10.06 -6.32 -39.87
CA ARG A 368 10.95 -5.25 -39.43
C ARG A 368 12.28 -5.75 -38.89
N ALA A 369 12.28 -6.92 -38.24
CA ALA A 369 13.53 -7.56 -37.84
C ALA A 369 14.40 -7.82 -39.07
N GLN A 370 13.87 -8.41 -40.14
CA GLN A 370 14.64 -8.63 -41.37
C GLN A 370 15.13 -7.32 -42.01
N ASP A 371 14.31 -6.26 -41.98
CA ASP A 371 14.71 -4.94 -42.51
C ASP A 371 15.90 -4.36 -41.72
N ILE A 372 15.88 -4.46 -40.39
CA ILE A 372 16.99 -4.02 -39.53
C ILE A 372 18.26 -4.82 -39.81
N TRP A 373 18.13 -6.14 -40.04
CA TRP A 373 19.27 -6.97 -40.45
C TRP A 373 19.87 -6.47 -41.76
N ALA A 374 19.03 -6.26 -42.79
CA ALA A 374 19.46 -5.80 -44.10
C ALA A 374 20.14 -4.42 -44.07
N GLU A 375 19.67 -3.51 -43.20
CA GLU A 375 20.18 -2.14 -43.11
C GLU A 375 21.51 -2.04 -42.35
N PHE A 376 21.71 -2.83 -41.29
CA PHE A 376 22.80 -2.63 -40.33
C PHE A 376 23.79 -3.79 -40.17
N LEU A 377 23.41 -5.04 -40.47
CA LEU A 377 24.22 -6.23 -40.16
C LEU A 377 24.49 -7.15 -41.35
N ALA A 378 23.68 -7.10 -42.41
CA ALA A 378 23.90 -7.91 -43.59
C ALA A 378 25.25 -7.59 -44.27
N GLU A 379 25.79 -8.56 -45.01
CA GLU A 379 26.99 -8.35 -45.80
C GLU A 379 26.74 -7.26 -46.86
N GLY A 380 27.55 -6.21 -46.84
CA GLY A 380 27.34 -5.03 -47.70
C GLY A 380 26.21 -4.10 -47.26
N ALA A 381 25.76 -4.19 -45.99
CA ALA A 381 24.71 -3.33 -45.44
C ALA A 381 25.03 -1.83 -45.62
N PRO A 382 24.03 -1.01 -46.01
CA PRO A 382 24.24 0.41 -46.31
C PRO A 382 24.62 1.26 -45.09
N SER A 383 24.32 0.80 -43.88
CA SER A 383 24.71 1.45 -42.61
C SER A 383 25.31 0.42 -41.66
N SER A 384 26.29 -0.35 -42.14
CA SER A 384 26.91 -1.43 -41.36
C SER A 384 27.47 -0.94 -40.02
N ILE A 385 27.08 -1.57 -38.92
CA ILE A 385 27.60 -1.29 -37.58
C ILE A 385 28.75 -2.22 -37.22
N ASN A 386 29.65 -1.77 -36.34
CA ASN A 386 30.69 -2.63 -35.80
C ASN A 386 30.15 -3.43 -34.61
N LEU A 387 30.12 -4.76 -34.74
CA LEU A 387 29.59 -5.66 -33.72
C LEU A 387 30.59 -6.80 -33.46
N ASP A 388 30.74 -7.22 -32.20
CA ASP A 388 31.58 -8.38 -31.88
C ASP A 388 31.00 -9.68 -32.45
N SER A 389 31.87 -10.67 -32.70
CA SER A 389 31.51 -11.92 -33.36
C SER A 389 30.43 -12.69 -32.59
N HIS A 390 30.52 -12.71 -31.26
CA HIS A 390 29.57 -13.41 -30.40
C HIS A 390 28.15 -12.83 -30.51
N SER A 391 28.02 -11.50 -30.48
CA SER A 391 26.73 -10.80 -30.58
C SER A 391 26.16 -10.92 -31.99
N TYR A 392 27.01 -10.90 -33.02
CA TYR A 392 26.62 -11.14 -34.41
C TYR A 392 26.05 -12.54 -34.62
N GLU A 393 26.77 -13.58 -34.16
CA GLU A 393 26.34 -14.98 -34.27
C GLU A 393 25.01 -15.24 -33.54
N ARG A 394 24.87 -14.71 -32.31
CA ARG A 394 23.63 -14.83 -31.54
C ARG A 394 22.46 -14.15 -32.23
N THR A 395 22.67 -12.93 -32.75
CA THR A 395 21.63 -12.20 -33.48
C THR A 395 21.22 -12.96 -34.74
N SER A 396 22.19 -13.50 -35.49
CA SER A 396 21.93 -14.33 -36.68
C SER A 396 21.09 -15.58 -36.35
N LEU A 397 21.40 -16.26 -35.24
CA LEU A 397 20.61 -17.40 -34.76
C LEU A 397 19.20 -16.98 -34.35
N ASN A 398 19.05 -15.88 -33.62
CA ASN A 398 17.76 -15.36 -33.17
C ASN A 398 16.86 -14.91 -34.33
N LEU A 399 17.42 -14.59 -35.49
CA LEU A 399 16.66 -14.19 -36.69
C LEU A 399 16.15 -15.37 -37.52
N LYS A 400 16.48 -16.62 -37.14
CA LYS A 400 15.80 -17.81 -37.67
C LYS A 400 14.33 -17.88 -37.25
N ASP A 401 14.03 -17.34 -36.07
CA ASP A 401 12.66 -17.16 -35.56
C ASP A 401 12.54 -15.74 -34.94
N PRO A 402 12.31 -14.71 -35.79
CA PRO A 402 12.38 -13.33 -35.35
C PRO A 402 11.34 -12.95 -34.29
N GLY A 403 11.80 -12.28 -33.23
CA GLY A 403 10.98 -11.75 -32.16
C GLY A 403 11.44 -10.37 -31.71
N ARG A 404 10.70 -9.79 -30.76
CA ARG A 404 10.97 -8.44 -30.22
C ARG A 404 12.35 -8.29 -29.58
N TYR A 405 12.91 -9.40 -29.15
CA TYR A 405 14.15 -9.48 -28.39
C TYR A 405 15.30 -10.11 -29.20
N SER A 406 15.13 -10.31 -30.52
CA SER A 406 16.16 -10.95 -31.36
C SER A 406 17.48 -10.18 -31.40
N TYR A 407 17.45 -8.87 -31.15
CA TYR A 407 18.60 -7.97 -31.16
C TYR A 407 19.11 -7.57 -29.76
N GLU A 408 18.66 -8.18 -28.66
CA GLU A 408 19.06 -7.78 -27.30
C GLU A 408 20.58 -7.69 -27.13
N ASP A 409 21.31 -8.76 -27.50
CA ASP A 409 22.77 -8.80 -27.38
C ASP A 409 23.46 -7.71 -28.22
N ALA A 410 23.03 -7.54 -29.47
CA ALA A 410 23.59 -6.53 -30.36
C ALA A 410 23.28 -5.11 -29.89
N GLN A 411 22.05 -4.85 -29.44
CA GLN A 411 21.64 -3.56 -28.92
C GLN A 411 22.40 -3.19 -27.65
N ASP A 412 22.61 -4.13 -26.74
CA ASP A 412 23.39 -3.94 -25.52
C ASP A 412 24.87 -3.62 -25.81
N HIS A 413 25.46 -4.31 -26.79
CA HIS A 413 26.82 -4.04 -27.24
C HIS A 413 26.94 -2.59 -27.75
N ILE A 414 26.08 -2.20 -28.69
CA ILE A 414 26.09 -0.87 -29.30
C ILE A 414 25.79 0.23 -28.29
N TYR A 415 24.86 -0.01 -27.35
CA TYR A 415 24.58 0.93 -26.26
C TYR A 415 25.81 1.16 -25.38
N LYS A 416 26.51 0.09 -24.98
CA LYS A 416 27.74 0.19 -24.18
C LYS A 416 28.85 0.93 -24.93
N LEU A 417 29.02 0.63 -26.22
CA LEU A 417 29.97 1.31 -27.10
C LEU A 417 29.72 2.82 -27.13
N MET A 418 28.49 3.24 -27.47
CA MET A 418 28.11 4.65 -27.48
C MET A 418 28.29 5.29 -26.10
N LYS A 419 27.89 4.60 -25.02
CA LYS A 419 27.98 5.10 -23.64
C LYS A 419 29.43 5.38 -23.21
N SER A 420 30.36 4.50 -23.57
CA SER A 420 31.77 4.65 -23.18
C SER A 420 32.54 5.65 -24.03
N ASP A 421 32.21 5.78 -25.33
CA ASP A 421 32.96 6.59 -26.28
C ASP A 421 32.18 7.82 -26.77
N SER A 422 31.28 7.66 -27.75
CA SER A 422 30.65 8.78 -28.45
C SER A 422 29.87 9.71 -27.53
N TYR A 423 29.17 9.17 -26.52
CA TYR A 423 28.46 9.96 -25.52
C TYR A 423 29.41 10.78 -24.63
N THR A 424 30.54 10.21 -24.22
CA THR A 424 31.57 10.93 -23.46
C THR A 424 32.15 12.09 -24.27
N ARG A 425 32.35 11.89 -25.58
CA ARG A 425 32.80 12.95 -26.51
C ARG A 425 31.72 14.00 -26.74
N PHE A 426 30.45 13.59 -26.92
CA PHE A 426 29.30 14.49 -27.02
C PHE A 426 29.22 15.45 -25.84
N LEU A 427 29.33 14.96 -24.60
CA LEU A 427 29.29 15.82 -23.41
C LEU A 427 30.45 16.83 -23.34
N ARG A 428 31.56 16.60 -24.04
CA ARG A 428 32.71 17.53 -24.11
C ARG A 428 32.67 18.43 -25.33
N SER A 429 31.78 18.15 -26.28
CA SER A 429 31.66 18.90 -27.54
C SER A 429 31.08 20.29 -27.31
N ASN A 430 31.43 21.24 -28.18
CA ASN A 430 30.84 22.59 -28.16
C ASN A 430 29.32 22.54 -28.36
N VAL A 431 28.82 21.57 -29.13
CA VAL A 431 27.38 21.36 -29.38
C VAL A 431 26.58 21.22 -28.08
N TYR A 432 27.11 20.50 -27.10
CA TYR A 432 26.48 20.35 -25.78
C TYR A 432 26.85 21.50 -24.82
N GLN A 433 28.13 21.89 -24.78
CA GLN A 433 28.62 22.91 -23.84
C GLN A 433 27.98 24.29 -24.10
N ASP A 434 27.76 24.68 -25.35
CA ASP A 434 27.16 25.96 -25.69
C ASP A 434 25.71 26.03 -25.18
N LEU A 435 24.94 24.93 -25.23
CA LEU A 435 23.58 24.86 -24.70
C LEU A 435 23.52 24.97 -23.16
N LEU A 436 24.58 24.56 -22.46
CA LEU A 436 24.68 24.77 -21.02
C LEU A 436 24.98 26.23 -20.66
N VAL A 437 25.63 26.99 -21.55
CA VAL A 437 26.05 28.38 -21.31
C VAL A 437 24.95 29.39 -21.67
N VAL A 438 24.02 29.03 -22.56
CA VAL A 438 22.99 29.96 -23.06
C VAL A 438 21.99 30.43 -21.97
N LYS A 439 21.99 31.76 -21.78
CA LYS A 439 21.05 32.66 -21.05
C LYS A 439 21.04 32.60 -19.51
N LYS A 440 22.08 33.20 -18.89
CA LYS A 440 21.80 34.17 -17.81
C LYS A 440 21.19 35.43 -18.45
N LYS A 441 19.87 35.59 -18.40
CA LYS A 441 19.29 36.96 -18.48
C LYS A 441 19.77 37.72 -17.23
N PRO A 442 20.05 39.02 -17.31
CA PRO A 442 20.42 39.80 -16.12
C PRO A 442 19.25 39.77 -15.14
N GLU A 443 19.50 39.26 -13.93
CA GLU A 443 18.56 39.40 -12.82
C GLU A 443 18.39 40.89 -12.53
N ASN A 444 17.16 41.40 -12.62
CA ASN A 444 16.79 42.61 -11.88
C ASN A 444 16.82 42.25 -10.39
N GLU A 445 17.62 42.98 -9.62
CA GLU A 445 17.77 42.83 -8.18
C GLU A 445 16.46 43.17 -7.44
N GLN A 446 15.54 42.23 -7.33
CA GLN A 446 14.52 42.26 -6.27
C GLN A 446 14.19 40.83 -5.83
N GLY A 447 14.92 40.34 -4.80
CA GLY A 447 14.58 39.08 -4.14
C GLY A 447 15.76 38.37 -3.50
N ARG A 448 16.52 39.03 -2.63
CA ARG A 448 17.53 38.38 -1.78
C ARG A 448 16.82 37.42 -0.81
N ARG A 449 16.58 36.17 -1.22
CA ARG A 449 16.21 35.08 -0.30
C ARG A 449 17.37 34.85 0.68
N THR A 450 17.06 34.91 1.97
CA THR A 450 18.05 34.95 3.06
C THR A 450 18.77 33.60 3.20
N SER A 451 20.02 33.65 3.65
CA SER A 451 20.90 32.49 3.89
C SER A 451 20.30 31.40 4.80
N LEU A 452 19.25 31.74 5.54
CA LEU A 452 18.55 30.85 6.46
C LEU A 452 17.79 29.72 5.75
N GLU A 453 17.13 30.00 4.62
CA GLU A 453 16.38 28.99 3.86
C GLU A 453 17.30 27.93 3.25
N LYS A 454 18.46 28.36 2.72
CA LYS A 454 19.51 27.47 2.21
C LYS A 454 20.10 26.61 3.33
N PHE A 455 20.23 27.15 4.54
CA PHE A 455 20.73 26.41 5.70
C PHE A 455 19.73 25.36 6.20
N THR A 456 18.44 25.71 6.29
CA THR A 456 17.38 24.75 6.66
C THR A 456 17.21 23.62 5.64
N ARG A 457 17.41 23.89 4.34
CA ARG A 457 17.38 22.85 3.28
C ARG A 457 18.56 21.87 3.42
N LYS A 458 19.77 22.38 3.69
CA LYS A 458 20.95 21.54 3.96
C LYS A 458 20.79 20.73 5.25
N GLN A 459 20.07 21.24 6.24
CA GLN A 459 19.73 20.51 7.46
C GLN A 459 18.71 19.39 7.21
N LYS A 460 17.63 19.63 6.44
CA LYS A 460 16.62 18.59 6.15
C LYS A 460 17.19 17.42 5.35
N CYS A 461 18.01 17.66 4.31
CA CYS A 461 18.73 16.59 3.62
C CYS A 461 19.69 15.83 4.56
N ASN A 462 20.40 16.55 5.44
CA ASN A 462 21.25 15.92 6.46
C ASN A 462 20.45 15.06 7.46
N CYS A 463 19.21 15.42 7.79
CA CYS A 463 18.36 14.60 8.67
C CYS A 463 17.94 13.28 8.01
N ILE A 464 17.54 13.31 6.73
CA ILE A 464 17.20 12.11 5.96
C ILE A 464 18.43 11.20 5.80
N LEU A 465 19.59 11.79 5.47
CA LEU A 465 20.87 11.09 5.36
C LEU A 465 21.33 10.49 6.70
N ARG A 466 21.13 11.18 7.82
CA ARG A 466 21.39 10.64 9.17
C ARG A 466 20.46 9.49 9.52
N HIS A 467 19.20 9.54 9.12
CA HIS A 467 18.24 8.45 9.35
C HIS A 467 18.63 7.20 8.55
N LEU A 468 19.04 7.37 7.28
CA LEU A 468 19.56 6.28 6.44
C LEU A 468 20.89 5.72 6.97
N ALA A 469 21.80 6.56 7.46
CA ALA A 469 23.04 6.12 8.09
C ALA A 469 22.79 5.36 9.41
N SER A 470 21.80 5.78 10.21
CA SER A 470 21.37 5.07 11.41
C SER A 470 20.78 3.69 11.08
N LEU A 471 19.93 3.63 10.05
CA LEU A 471 19.41 2.36 9.51
C LEU A 471 20.54 1.45 9.01
N MET A 472 21.56 1.99 8.33
CA MET A 472 22.75 1.22 7.91
C MET A 472 23.54 0.68 9.11
N GLN A 473 23.67 1.45 10.20
CA GLN A 473 24.31 0.96 11.44
C GLN A 473 23.48 -0.14 12.11
N HIS A 474 22.16 0.00 12.14
CA HIS A 474 21.25 -1.02 12.68
C HIS A 474 21.29 -2.32 11.85
N MET A 475 21.23 -2.23 10.52
CA MET A 475 21.32 -3.38 9.62
C MET A 475 22.69 -4.09 9.71
N ASN A 476 23.79 -3.33 9.82
CA ASN A 476 25.12 -3.90 10.03
C ASN A 476 25.25 -4.60 11.40
N ARG A 477 24.57 -4.09 12.44
CA ARG A 477 24.54 -4.71 13.76
C ARG A 477 23.74 -6.02 13.73
N TRP A 478 22.62 -6.05 13.00
CA TRP A 478 21.80 -7.25 12.77
C TRP A 478 22.51 -8.32 11.92
N GLY A 479 23.27 -7.92 10.89
CA GLY A 479 24.08 -8.82 10.09
C GLY A 479 25.21 -9.50 10.88
N ARG A 480 25.78 -8.81 11.87
CA ARG A 480 26.79 -9.38 12.77
C ARG A 480 26.21 -10.35 13.80
N THR A 481 25.02 -10.10 14.35
CA THR A 481 24.35 -11.04 15.27
C THR A 481 23.85 -12.30 14.56
N SER A 482 23.37 -12.18 13.31
CA SER A 482 22.99 -13.32 12.47
C SER A 482 24.18 -14.23 12.14
N THR A 483 25.34 -13.66 11.79
CA THR A 483 26.56 -14.42 11.52
C THR A 483 27.18 -15.02 12.79
N PHE A 484 27.03 -14.38 13.95
CA PHE A 484 27.49 -14.90 15.24
C PHE A 484 26.64 -16.11 15.70
N ASN A 485 25.31 -16.05 15.56
CA ASN A 485 24.43 -17.17 15.88
C ASN A 485 24.62 -18.38 14.96
N ARG A 486 24.96 -18.15 13.68
CA ARG A 486 25.25 -19.22 12.71
C ARG A 486 26.60 -19.91 12.94
N LYS A 487 27.56 -19.25 13.61
CA LYS A 487 28.82 -19.88 14.05
C LYS A 487 28.64 -20.70 15.33
N ARG A 488 27.81 -20.26 16.27
CA ARG A 488 27.49 -21.03 17.50
C ARG A 488 26.72 -22.32 17.23
N SER A 489 25.83 -22.35 16.23
CA SER A 489 25.09 -23.59 15.90
C SER A 489 25.95 -24.66 15.23
N LYS A 490 27.12 -24.30 14.66
CA LYS A 490 28.08 -25.26 14.07
C LYS A 490 29.09 -25.81 15.07
N GLN A 491 29.29 -25.15 16.21
CA GLN A 491 30.17 -25.61 17.30
C GLN A 491 29.45 -26.46 18.36
N SER A 492 28.13 -26.63 18.25
CA SER A 492 27.31 -27.44 19.16
C SER A 492 26.87 -28.78 18.55
N THR A 493 27.45 -29.17 17.41
CA THR A 493 27.18 -30.44 16.71
C THR A 493 28.45 -31.23 16.37
N LEU A 494 29.54 -31.01 17.12
CA LEU A 494 30.72 -31.87 17.13
C LEU A 494 30.95 -32.40 18.54
#